data_AF-A0A5C9E8Y5-F1
#
_entry.id   AF-A0A5C9E8Y5-F1
#
_cell.length_a   1.000
_cell.length_b   1.000
_cell.length_c   1.000
_cell.angle_alpha   90.00
_cell.angle_beta   90.00
_cell.angle_gamma   90.00
#
_symmetry.space_group_name_H-M   'P 1'
#
loop_
_entity.id
_entity.type
_entity.pdbx_description
1 polymer ?
#
loop_
_entity_poly.entity_id
_entity_poly.type
_entity_poly.pdbx_seq_one_letter_code
_entity_poly.pdbx_strand_id
1 'polypeptide(L)'
;MKSSRAKELEKIRQKTIQAIRFSERYWMIYKENTFGLATILDLIYKKSYIEVLFFTNTDVLKKGVPLLKVYSPLDTVVDFDTVVVDPDFDEDGLISPTRIIERINELIDEEFQHHLEILDKEVELINREFENYSIDENPYYREIRIYFPDFIIKFQINFEKYPLKPELDFTSELSRIVTEEEFLNMDFYSNWDRDNPPHIIDLVDQIILIVKERLNLPPLYKDSQHILFEDVSVSEEVRNISFKVVRGESVGILTERYKKNPDKIKTDLLHLFNVIKGYEEKFSGKVKIFGKYLQLLSEKEKERIILLPEAFETNVYKLPVKKAIKYGLDVNPTWEFEKGRFEQKLKDAGLLPITEEYKSISLIGRLLNWIQQWRNKGKFVNDILSESRLFHKRKIEFSKLPALDYLLFCISRALLQSPKLIMCSIPEGLLDRLEFDKFNEFIKRMKKKYHTVIVLNGPKEIVSECDKIVTIKRQRVDSGSYDELIKQLPQSGTIISIEIHDIQEDLMQEMFNIPDVIFIEERENEKYKLFINQNPEEVILKLVEILGPSLFHLKVFKASLGEYLEFLENVSKIS
;
A
#
# COMPACT_ATOMS: atom_id res chain seq x y z
N MET A 1 3.89 -49.92 38.24
CA MET A 1 3.19 -48.77 37.59
C MET A 1 4.07 -47.53 37.35
N LYS A 2 4.89 -47.02 38.28
CA LYS A 2 5.80 -45.88 38.01
C LYS A 2 6.81 -46.15 36.86
N SER A 3 7.23 -47.40 36.70
CA SER A 3 8.14 -47.83 35.62
C SER A 3 7.54 -47.75 34.21
N SER A 4 6.21 -47.86 34.03
CA SER A 4 5.57 -47.76 32.70
C SER A 4 5.54 -46.32 32.20
N ARG A 5 5.10 -45.40 33.06
CA ARG A 5 5.02 -43.97 32.75
C ARG A 5 6.37 -43.39 32.35
N ALA A 6 7.43 -43.71 33.10
CA ALA A 6 8.77 -43.19 32.80
C ALA A 6 9.30 -43.68 31.43
N LYS A 7 8.97 -44.93 31.05
CA LYS A 7 9.32 -45.48 29.73
C LYS A 7 8.51 -44.84 28.60
N GLU A 8 7.21 -44.66 28.78
CA GLU A 8 6.35 -43.95 27.82
C GLU A 8 6.80 -42.50 27.62
N LEU A 9 7.12 -41.81 28.70
CA LEU A 9 7.59 -40.43 28.66
C LEU A 9 8.95 -40.29 27.95
N GLU A 10 9.89 -41.21 28.19
CA GLU A 10 11.17 -41.23 27.49
C GLU A 10 10.99 -41.52 26.00
N LYS A 11 10.05 -42.41 25.62
CA LYS A 11 9.70 -42.63 24.21
C LYS A 11 9.16 -41.37 23.55
N ILE A 12 8.21 -40.69 24.19
CA ILE A 12 7.67 -39.41 23.69
C ILE A 12 8.80 -38.39 23.52
N ARG A 13 9.74 -38.30 24.47
CA ARG A 13 10.90 -37.41 24.38
C ARG A 13 11.74 -37.70 23.13
N GLN A 14 12.08 -38.96 22.89
CA GLN A 14 12.89 -39.36 21.73
C GLN A 14 12.17 -39.08 20.41
N LYS A 15 10.87 -39.40 20.33
CA LYS A 15 10.06 -39.08 19.15
C LYS A 15 9.98 -37.58 18.90
N THR A 16 9.80 -36.78 19.95
CA THR A 16 9.77 -35.31 19.86
C THR A 16 11.10 -34.77 19.32
N ILE A 17 12.23 -35.27 19.83
CA ILE A 17 13.57 -34.91 19.34
C ILE A 17 13.74 -35.27 17.86
N GLN A 18 13.26 -36.45 17.46
CA GLN A 18 13.34 -36.89 16.07
C GLN A 18 12.49 -36.02 15.14
N ALA A 19 11.28 -35.64 15.58
CA ALA A 19 10.38 -34.81 14.79
C ALA A 19 10.94 -33.39 14.58
N ILE A 20 11.49 -32.75 15.62
CA ILE A 20 12.09 -31.41 15.48
C ILE A 20 13.42 -31.41 14.73
N ARG A 21 14.12 -32.55 14.65
CA ARG A 21 15.43 -32.61 13.96
C ARG A 21 15.35 -32.16 12.51
N PHE A 22 14.18 -32.32 11.88
CA PHE A 22 13.92 -31.97 10.49
C PHE A 22 13.07 -30.71 10.34
N SER A 23 12.81 -29.98 11.43
CA SER A 23 12.02 -28.76 11.40
C SER A 23 12.79 -27.59 11.98
N GLU A 24 12.91 -26.52 11.20
CA GLU A 24 13.53 -25.27 11.65
C GLU A 24 12.57 -24.41 12.50
N ARG A 25 11.28 -24.77 12.55
CA ARG A 25 10.21 -23.95 13.15
C ARG A 25 9.78 -24.38 14.56
N TYR A 26 10.19 -25.57 15.00
CA TYR A 26 9.73 -26.16 16.26
C TYR A 26 10.88 -26.43 17.22
N TRP A 27 10.62 -26.28 18.52
CA TRP A 27 11.52 -26.72 19.58
C TRP A 27 10.79 -27.54 20.63
N MET A 28 11.53 -28.39 21.33
CA MET A 28 10.99 -29.19 22.41
C MET A 28 10.77 -28.33 23.67
N ILE A 29 9.65 -28.54 24.33
CA ILE A 29 9.34 -27.96 25.63
C ILE A 29 9.05 -29.07 26.66
N TYR A 30 9.16 -28.75 27.94
CA TYR A 30 8.77 -29.63 29.04
C TYR A 30 7.91 -28.86 30.04
N LYS A 31 6.63 -29.22 30.13
CA LYS A 31 5.62 -28.53 30.94
C LYS A 31 4.58 -29.54 31.43
N GLU A 32 3.93 -29.25 32.55
CA GLU A 32 2.93 -30.16 33.17
C GLU A 32 3.43 -31.61 33.39
N ASN A 33 4.74 -31.78 33.60
CA ASN A 33 5.42 -33.08 33.72
C ASN A 33 5.31 -33.97 32.48
N THR A 34 5.25 -33.35 31.30
CA THR A 34 5.33 -34.04 30.01
C THR A 34 6.16 -33.27 28.99
N PHE A 35 6.57 -33.96 27.91
CA PHE A 35 7.25 -33.35 26.77
C PHE A 35 6.24 -32.85 25.75
N GLY A 36 6.65 -31.82 25.02
CA GLY A 36 5.83 -31.19 23.99
C GLY A 36 6.70 -30.46 22.98
N LEU A 37 6.00 -29.76 22.09
CA LEU A 37 6.58 -28.90 21.09
C LEU A 37 6.10 -27.48 21.31
N ALA A 38 6.89 -26.52 20.85
CA ALA A 38 6.40 -25.18 20.64
C ALA A 38 6.91 -24.61 19.31
N THR A 39 6.15 -23.68 18.76
CA THR A 39 6.50 -22.93 17.54
C THR A 39 6.06 -21.47 17.67
N ILE A 40 6.67 -20.61 16.87
CA ILE A 40 6.21 -19.23 16.64
C ILE A 40 5.64 -19.16 15.24
N LEU A 41 4.36 -18.80 15.14
CA LEU A 41 3.74 -18.33 13.92
C LEU A 41 4.06 -16.85 13.75
N ASP A 42 4.82 -16.52 12.71
CA ASP A 42 5.20 -15.14 12.37
C ASP A 42 4.19 -14.59 11.35
N LEU A 43 3.15 -13.92 11.83
CA LEU A 43 2.28 -13.12 10.97
C LEU A 43 2.99 -11.79 10.67
N ILE A 44 2.65 -11.17 9.54
CA ILE A 44 3.27 -9.92 9.05
C ILE A 44 3.34 -8.82 10.14
N TYR A 45 2.38 -8.80 11.06
CA TYR A 45 2.23 -7.79 12.11
C TYR A 45 2.14 -8.38 13.54
N LYS A 46 2.24 -9.71 13.72
CA LYS A 46 2.02 -10.35 15.03
C LYS A 46 2.73 -11.69 15.13
N LYS A 47 3.37 -11.96 16.26
CA LYS A 47 3.95 -13.27 16.58
C LYS A 47 3.04 -14.02 17.53
N SER A 48 2.70 -15.24 17.17
CA SER A 48 1.84 -16.11 17.97
C SER A 48 2.60 -17.34 18.38
N TYR A 49 2.49 -17.70 19.66
CA TYR A 49 3.26 -18.79 20.25
C TYR A 49 2.35 -19.98 20.52
N ILE A 50 2.59 -21.09 19.81
CA ILE A 50 1.76 -22.29 19.92
C ILE A 50 2.54 -23.33 20.71
N GLU A 51 1.96 -23.86 21.77
CA GLU A 51 2.50 -24.99 22.54
C GLU A 51 1.62 -26.23 22.34
N VAL A 52 2.23 -27.39 22.16
CA VAL A 52 1.54 -28.67 22.06
C VAL A 52 2.15 -29.63 23.07
N LEU A 53 1.37 -30.10 24.05
CA LEU A 53 1.83 -31.02 25.10
C LEU A 53 1.31 -32.43 24.84
N PHE A 54 2.22 -33.42 24.87
CA PHE A 54 1.91 -34.83 24.62
C PHE A 54 1.82 -35.60 25.94
N PHE A 55 0.64 -36.05 26.34
CA PHE A 55 0.46 -36.83 27.56
C PHE A 55 0.58 -38.33 27.30
N THR A 56 1.10 -39.07 28.28
CA THR A 56 1.20 -40.54 28.18
C THR A 56 -0.17 -41.20 28.34
N ASN A 57 -0.39 -42.37 27.73
CA ASN A 57 -1.59 -43.19 27.97
C ASN A 57 -1.82 -43.44 29.47
N THR A 58 -0.72 -43.62 30.22
CA THR A 58 -0.78 -43.72 31.68
C THR A 58 -1.34 -42.46 32.36
N ASP A 59 -0.99 -41.27 31.89
CA ASP A 59 -1.49 -40.01 32.44
C ASP A 59 -2.98 -39.85 32.16
N VAL A 60 -3.45 -40.19 30.96
CA VAL A 60 -4.88 -40.15 30.58
C VAL A 60 -5.71 -41.06 31.49
N LEU A 61 -5.31 -42.34 31.61
CA LEU A 61 -6.05 -43.33 32.40
C LEU A 61 -6.08 -43.02 33.90
N LYS A 62 -5.03 -42.38 34.44
CA LYS A 62 -4.90 -42.17 35.89
C LYS A 62 -5.31 -40.79 36.38
N LYS A 63 -5.11 -39.77 35.55
CA LYS A 63 -5.34 -38.36 35.93
C LYS A 63 -6.48 -37.74 35.15
N GLY A 64 -7.05 -38.44 34.17
CA GLY A 64 -8.10 -37.90 33.31
C GLY A 64 -7.65 -36.71 32.47
N VAL A 65 -6.34 -36.55 32.24
CA VAL A 65 -5.83 -35.51 31.36
C VAL A 65 -6.05 -35.90 29.90
N PRO A 66 -6.28 -34.95 28.99
CA PRO A 66 -6.38 -35.28 27.56
C PRO A 66 -5.03 -35.81 27.06
N LEU A 67 -5.07 -36.59 25.98
CA LEU A 67 -3.88 -37.10 25.29
C LEU A 67 -3.00 -35.94 24.75
N LEU A 68 -3.65 -34.88 24.27
CA LEU A 68 -3.02 -33.72 23.69
C LEU A 68 -3.59 -32.44 24.31
N LYS A 69 -2.76 -31.43 24.52
CA LYS A 69 -3.21 -30.05 24.77
C LYS A 69 -2.50 -29.09 23.84
N VAL A 70 -3.25 -28.19 23.22
CA VAL A 70 -2.72 -27.09 22.40
C VAL A 70 -3.00 -25.78 23.12
N TYR A 71 -1.97 -24.97 23.33
CA TYR A 71 -2.09 -23.60 23.84
C TYR A 71 -1.74 -22.64 22.71
N SER A 72 -2.67 -21.78 22.35
CA SER A 72 -2.45 -20.73 21.37
C SER A 72 -3.03 -19.42 21.92
N PRO A 73 -2.27 -18.31 21.88
CA PRO A 73 -2.77 -16.97 22.24
C PRO A 73 -3.57 -16.33 21.11
N LEU A 74 -3.76 -17.04 20.00
CA LEU A 74 -4.57 -16.58 18.89
C LEU A 74 -6.04 -16.57 19.33
N ASP A 75 -6.60 -15.38 19.49
CA ASP A 75 -8.05 -15.18 19.62
C ASP A 75 -8.80 -15.59 18.32
N THR A 76 -8.06 -15.82 17.23
CA THR A 76 -8.57 -16.34 15.95
C THR A 76 -8.98 -17.81 16.10
N VAL A 77 -10.11 -18.18 15.51
CA VAL A 77 -10.74 -19.51 15.60
C VAL A 77 -9.95 -20.54 14.79
N VAL A 78 -8.69 -20.81 15.15
CA VAL A 78 -7.99 -21.97 14.59
C VAL A 78 -8.53 -23.18 15.32
N ASP A 79 -9.40 -23.93 14.65
CA ASP A 79 -10.02 -25.11 15.22
C ASP A 79 -9.03 -26.29 15.22
N PHE A 80 -8.33 -26.43 16.33
CA PHE A 80 -7.47 -27.58 16.58
C PHE A 80 -8.24 -28.82 17.04
N ASP A 81 -9.58 -28.82 17.08
CA ASP A 81 -10.37 -29.97 17.55
C ASP A 81 -10.06 -31.22 16.73
N THR A 82 -9.79 -31.07 15.43
CA THR A 82 -9.42 -32.21 14.58
C THR A 82 -8.11 -32.88 15.04
N VAL A 83 -7.15 -32.10 15.55
CA VAL A 83 -5.86 -32.57 16.11
C VAL A 83 -6.03 -33.10 17.54
N VAL A 84 -6.94 -32.49 18.32
CA VAL A 84 -7.17 -32.83 19.73
C VAL A 84 -8.07 -34.06 19.91
N VAL A 85 -9.11 -34.20 19.09
CA VAL A 85 -10.14 -35.25 19.17
C VAL A 85 -9.67 -36.53 18.49
N ASP A 86 -8.93 -36.43 17.38
CA ASP A 86 -8.37 -37.58 16.66
C ASP A 86 -6.84 -37.44 16.51
N PRO A 87 -6.09 -37.62 17.62
CA PRO A 87 -4.64 -37.43 17.61
C PRO A 87 -3.95 -38.56 16.85
N ASP A 88 -2.90 -38.23 16.10
CA ASP A 88 -2.11 -39.20 15.36
C ASP A 88 -1.28 -40.10 16.27
N PHE A 89 -1.36 -41.42 16.05
CA PHE A 89 -0.58 -42.43 16.77
C PHE A 89 0.40 -43.16 15.84
N ASP A 90 1.55 -43.55 16.39
CA ASP A 90 2.45 -44.50 15.75
C ASP A 90 2.07 -45.95 16.09
N GLU A 91 2.76 -46.92 15.46
CA GLU A 91 2.56 -48.36 15.67
C GLU A 91 2.71 -48.81 17.13
N ASP A 92 3.43 -48.04 17.97
CA ASP A 92 3.61 -48.34 19.39
C ASP A 92 2.47 -47.82 20.29
N GLY A 93 1.40 -47.27 19.70
CA GLY A 93 0.21 -46.78 20.40
C GLY A 93 0.43 -45.50 21.20
N LEU A 94 1.55 -44.81 20.97
CA LEU A 94 1.82 -43.47 21.50
C LEU A 94 1.64 -42.42 20.40
N ILE A 95 1.35 -41.19 20.81
CA ILE A 95 1.20 -40.03 19.92
C ILE A 95 2.45 -39.90 19.02
N SER A 96 2.22 -39.48 17.78
CA SER A 96 3.23 -39.23 16.75
C SER A 96 3.51 -37.72 16.63
N PRO A 97 4.58 -37.18 17.24
CA PRO A 97 4.89 -35.76 17.15
C PRO A 97 5.11 -35.26 15.71
N THR A 98 5.62 -36.13 14.82
CA THR A 98 5.84 -35.79 13.41
C THR A 98 4.54 -35.52 12.67
N ARG A 99 3.58 -36.44 12.74
CA ARG A 99 2.27 -36.27 12.09
C ARG A 99 1.48 -35.10 12.68
N ILE A 100 1.58 -34.89 14.00
CA ILE A 100 0.99 -33.73 14.65
C ILE A 100 1.61 -32.42 14.13
N ILE A 101 2.93 -32.34 13.92
CA ILE A 101 3.56 -31.17 13.31
C ILE A 101 3.03 -30.93 11.89
N GLU A 102 2.96 -31.97 11.07
CA GLU A 102 2.47 -31.87 9.68
C GLU A 102 1.05 -31.31 9.66
N ARG A 103 0.15 -31.91 10.43
CA ARG A 103 -1.26 -31.50 10.49
C ARG A 103 -1.46 -30.11 11.11
N ILE A 104 -0.66 -29.74 12.11
CA ILE A 104 -0.68 -28.37 12.66
C ILE A 104 -0.23 -27.37 11.60
N ASN A 105 0.82 -27.68 10.83
CA ASN A 105 1.26 -26.79 9.76
C ASN A 105 0.19 -26.64 8.67
N GLU A 106 -0.44 -27.74 8.25
CA GLU A 106 -1.54 -27.72 7.27
C GLU A 106 -2.71 -26.87 7.76
N LEU A 107 -3.18 -27.08 8.99
CA LEU A 107 -4.28 -26.29 9.56
C LEU A 107 -3.91 -24.82 9.75
N ILE A 108 -2.67 -24.55 10.17
CA ILE A 108 -2.19 -23.16 10.26
C ILE A 108 -2.20 -22.54 8.87
N ASP A 109 -1.64 -23.21 7.86
CA ASP A 109 -1.57 -22.66 6.51
C ASP A 109 -2.98 -22.48 5.93
N GLU A 110 -3.91 -23.42 6.08
CA GLU A 110 -5.27 -23.32 5.56
C GLU A 110 -6.09 -22.23 6.26
N GLU A 111 -6.22 -22.29 7.59
CA GLU A 111 -7.08 -21.36 8.34
C GLU A 111 -6.50 -19.94 8.37
N PHE A 112 -5.18 -19.77 8.52
CA PHE A 112 -4.60 -18.43 8.52
C PHE A 112 -4.60 -17.80 7.14
N GLN A 113 -4.25 -18.53 6.08
CA GLN A 113 -4.28 -17.93 4.74
C GLN A 113 -5.70 -17.54 4.36
N HIS A 114 -6.68 -18.39 4.66
CA HIS A 114 -8.08 -18.06 4.42
C HIS A 114 -8.53 -16.81 5.19
N HIS A 115 -8.22 -16.72 6.49
CA HIS A 115 -8.55 -15.55 7.31
C HIS A 115 -7.84 -14.27 6.83
N LEU A 116 -6.55 -14.37 6.50
CA LEU A 116 -5.78 -13.25 5.96
C LEU A 116 -6.33 -12.79 4.60
N GLU A 117 -6.74 -13.70 3.73
CA GLU A 117 -7.38 -13.36 2.44
C GLU A 117 -8.67 -12.54 2.65
N ILE A 118 -9.49 -12.90 3.64
CA ILE A 118 -10.69 -12.14 4.00
C ILE A 118 -10.31 -10.74 4.48
N LEU A 119 -9.35 -10.64 5.41
CA LEU A 119 -8.91 -9.35 5.95
C LEU A 119 -8.26 -8.46 4.89
N ASP A 120 -7.45 -9.03 4.01
CA ASP A 120 -6.77 -8.33 2.92
C ASP A 120 -7.79 -7.81 1.89
N LYS A 121 -8.87 -8.55 1.65
CA LYS A 121 -10.00 -8.08 0.85
C LYS A 121 -10.71 -6.88 1.48
N GLU A 122 -10.95 -6.89 2.80
CA GLU A 122 -11.51 -5.72 3.50
C GLU A 122 -10.58 -4.50 3.40
N VAL A 123 -9.27 -4.71 3.58
CA VAL A 123 -8.24 -3.68 3.38
C VAL A 123 -8.29 -3.12 1.95
N GLU A 124 -8.40 -3.97 0.93
CA GLU A 124 -8.49 -3.57 -0.47
C GLU A 124 -9.72 -2.69 -0.73
N LEU A 125 -10.89 -3.09 -0.20
CA LEU A 125 -12.13 -2.31 -0.31
C LEU A 125 -11.97 -0.92 0.30
N ILE A 126 -11.37 -0.82 1.49
CA ILE A 126 -11.13 0.48 2.16
C ILE A 126 -10.13 1.32 1.37
N ASN A 127 -8.99 0.73 0.94
CA ASN A 127 -7.96 1.43 0.16
C ASN A 127 -8.49 2.00 -1.14
N ARG A 128 -9.42 1.31 -1.80
CA ARG A 128 -10.00 1.77 -3.06
C ARG A 128 -10.86 3.02 -2.90
N GLU A 129 -11.51 3.18 -1.74
CA GLU A 129 -12.53 4.21 -1.55
C GLU A 129 -12.11 5.36 -0.63
N PHE A 130 -11.21 5.12 0.34
CA PHE A 130 -10.86 6.12 1.35
C PHE A 130 -9.36 6.26 1.56
N GLU A 131 -8.92 7.48 1.86
CA GLU A 131 -7.59 7.69 2.43
C GLU A 131 -7.54 7.07 3.83
N ASN A 132 -6.59 6.16 4.04
CA ASN A 132 -6.49 5.44 5.29
C ASN A 132 -5.07 4.93 5.53
N TYR A 133 -4.72 4.66 6.79
CA TYR A 133 -3.36 4.29 7.17
C TYR A 133 -3.35 3.24 8.28
N SER A 134 -2.46 2.25 8.16
CA SER A 134 -2.17 1.33 9.25
C SER A 134 -1.64 2.06 10.49
N ILE A 135 -2.05 1.58 11.66
CA ILE A 135 -1.62 2.02 12.98
C ILE A 135 -0.74 0.90 13.56
N ASP A 136 0.38 1.27 14.20
CA ASP A 136 1.31 0.33 14.84
C ASP A 136 1.77 -0.82 13.93
N GLU A 137 1.94 -0.53 12.64
CA GLU A 137 2.32 -1.51 11.61
C GLU A 137 1.33 -2.68 11.41
N ASN A 138 0.15 -2.61 12.04
CA ASN A 138 -0.93 -3.57 11.84
C ASN A 138 -1.80 -3.16 10.62
N PRO A 139 -1.86 -3.96 9.54
CA PRO A 139 -2.65 -3.64 8.35
C PRO A 139 -4.17 -3.63 8.62
N TYR A 140 -4.63 -4.27 9.69
CA TYR A 140 -6.04 -4.41 10.04
C TYR A 140 -6.48 -3.45 11.15
N TYR A 141 -5.54 -2.64 11.66
CA TYR A 141 -5.86 -1.50 12.51
C TYR A 141 -5.58 -0.21 11.76
N ARG A 142 -6.63 0.54 11.41
CA ARG A 142 -6.53 1.63 10.42
C ARG A 142 -7.13 2.93 10.91
N GLU A 143 -6.45 4.05 10.67
CA GLU A 143 -7.04 5.39 10.74
C GLU A 143 -7.66 5.69 9.37
N ILE A 144 -8.98 5.87 9.32
CA ILE A 144 -9.73 6.24 8.11
C ILE A 144 -10.00 7.74 8.12
N ARG A 145 -9.89 8.38 6.94
CA ARG A 145 -10.13 9.80 6.76
C ARG A 145 -11.19 10.06 5.71
N ILE A 146 -12.21 10.80 6.10
CA ILE A 146 -13.34 11.16 5.25
C ILE A 146 -13.31 12.67 5.01
N TYR A 147 -13.22 13.05 3.74
CA TYR A 147 -13.21 14.45 3.33
C TYR A 147 -14.62 14.91 3.00
N PHE A 148 -15.07 15.93 3.72
CA PHE A 148 -16.22 16.75 3.38
C PHE A 148 -15.73 18.03 2.69
N PRO A 149 -16.60 18.78 1.99
CA PRO A 149 -16.18 19.99 1.27
C PRO A 149 -15.45 21.03 2.13
N ASP A 150 -15.74 21.08 3.42
CA ASP A 150 -15.29 22.12 4.34
C ASP A 150 -14.41 21.61 5.50
N PHE A 151 -14.38 20.31 5.75
CA PHE A 151 -13.71 19.72 6.90
C PHE A 151 -13.43 18.23 6.69
N ILE A 152 -12.68 17.63 7.61
CA ILE A 152 -12.30 16.23 7.58
C ILE A 152 -12.78 15.56 8.87
N ILE A 153 -13.25 14.34 8.75
CA ILE A 153 -13.51 13.46 9.89
C ILE A 153 -12.51 12.32 9.85
N LYS A 154 -12.08 11.88 11.03
CA LYS A 154 -11.20 10.73 11.19
C LYS A 154 -11.76 9.82 12.28
N PHE A 155 -11.43 8.55 12.17
CA PHE A 155 -11.65 7.57 13.22
C PHE A 155 -10.70 6.40 12.99
N GLN A 156 -10.48 5.61 14.03
CA GLN A 156 -9.67 4.41 13.98
C GLN A 156 -10.58 3.20 14.04
N ILE A 157 -10.24 2.16 13.28
CA ILE A 157 -10.98 0.91 13.25
C ILE A 157 -10.01 -0.27 13.30
N ASN A 158 -10.18 -1.13 14.30
CA ASN A 158 -9.46 -2.39 14.42
C ASN A 158 -10.39 -3.55 14.05
N PHE A 159 -10.09 -4.20 12.94
CA PHE A 159 -10.85 -5.32 12.42
C PHE A 159 -9.99 -6.59 12.27
N GLU A 160 -8.90 -6.72 13.04
CA GLU A 160 -8.07 -7.95 13.09
C GLU A 160 -8.89 -9.22 13.37
N LYS A 161 -9.99 -9.06 14.12
CA LYS A 161 -10.90 -10.14 14.52
C LYS A 161 -12.08 -10.36 13.56
N TYR A 162 -12.17 -9.61 12.45
CA TYR A 162 -13.23 -9.78 11.46
C TYR A 162 -13.26 -11.23 10.96
N PRO A 163 -14.42 -11.92 10.89
CA PRO A 163 -15.79 -11.39 10.79
C PRO A 163 -16.45 -10.97 12.11
N LEU A 164 -15.74 -11.04 13.25
CA LEU A 164 -16.25 -10.46 14.49
C LEU A 164 -16.32 -8.93 14.39
N LYS A 165 -17.15 -8.38 15.27
CA LYS A 165 -17.42 -6.96 15.40
C LYS A 165 -16.11 -6.17 15.60
N PRO A 166 -15.82 -5.15 14.75
CA PRO A 166 -14.59 -4.38 14.84
C PRO A 166 -14.64 -3.35 15.96
N GLU A 167 -13.49 -3.01 16.54
CA GLU A 167 -13.35 -1.96 17.54
C GLU A 167 -13.18 -0.59 16.87
N LEU A 168 -13.80 0.44 17.42
CA LEU A 168 -13.83 1.79 16.87
C LEU A 168 -13.38 2.82 17.90
N ASP A 169 -12.57 3.78 17.47
CA ASP A 169 -12.15 4.94 18.28
C ASP A 169 -12.38 6.23 17.45
N PHE A 170 -13.23 7.12 17.95
CA PHE A 170 -13.65 8.34 17.28
C PHE A 170 -12.80 9.52 17.72
N THR A 171 -12.29 10.30 16.76
CA THR A 171 -11.59 11.52 17.12
C THR A 171 -12.53 12.53 17.80
N SER A 172 -11.92 13.53 18.45
CA SER A 172 -12.67 14.60 19.12
C SER A 172 -13.64 15.33 18.19
N GLU A 173 -13.34 15.42 16.89
CA GLU A 173 -14.19 16.01 15.87
C GLU A 173 -15.43 15.15 15.58
N LEU A 174 -15.26 13.84 15.38
CA LEU A 174 -16.39 12.93 15.12
C LEU A 174 -17.29 12.82 16.36
N SER A 175 -16.68 12.72 17.54
CA SER A 175 -17.38 12.64 18.83
C SER A 175 -18.30 13.84 19.13
N ARG A 176 -18.06 14.98 18.49
CA ARG A 176 -18.95 16.17 18.57
C ARG A 176 -20.20 16.05 17.71
N ILE A 177 -20.22 15.11 16.77
CA ILE A 177 -21.33 14.85 15.86
C ILE A 177 -22.11 13.63 16.36
N VAL A 178 -21.43 12.52 16.63
CA VAL A 178 -21.99 11.27 17.12
C VAL A 178 -21.01 10.66 18.11
N THR A 179 -21.49 10.28 19.29
CA THR A 179 -20.62 9.63 20.29
C THR A 179 -20.39 8.17 19.92
N GLU A 180 -19.28 7.59 20.38
CA GLU A 180 -19.04 6.15 20.18
C GLU A 180 -20.19 5.33 20.75
N GLU A 181 -20.56 5.53 22.01
CA GLU A 181 -21.66 4.80 22.66
C GLU A 181 -22.96 4.85 21.85
N GLU A 182 -23.31 6.03 21.31
CA GLU A 182 -24.47 6.19 20.45
C GLU A 182 -24.35 5.39 19.15
N PHE A 183 -23.20 5.43 18.50
CA PHE A 183 -22.94 4.65 17.29
C PHE A 183 -22.99 3.14 17.56
N LEU A 184 -22.39 2.68 18.66
CA LEU A 184 -22.35 1.26 19.01
C LEU A 184 -23.75 0.68 19.32
N ASN A 185 -24.71 1.53 19.68
CA ASN A 185 -26.09 1.18 19.98
C ASN A 185 -27.02 1.22 18.76
N MET A 186 -26.55 1.65 17.58
CA MET A 186 -27.37 1.68 16.37
C MET A 186 -27.67 0.27 15.86
N ASP A 187 -28.85 0.08 15.23
CA ASP A 187 -29.36 -1.23 14.80
C ASP A 187 -28.37 -2.01 13.93
N PHE A 188 -27.68 -1.34 13.01
CA PHE A 188 -26.75 -2.01 12.08
C PHE A 188 -25.51 -2.59 12.77
N TYR A 189 -25.07 -1.99 13.88
CA TYR A 189 -23.86 -2.40 14.59
C TYR A 189 -24.18 -3.24 15.84
N SER A 190 -25.36 -3.06 16.43
CA SER A 190 -25.88 -3.91 17.51
C SER A 190 -26.30 -5.30 17.04
N ASN A 191 -26.86 -5.41 15.83
CA ASN A 191 -27.25 -6.69 15.22
C ASN A 191 -26.15 -7.30 14.32
N TRP A 192 -24.88 -7.19 14.73
CA TRP A 192 -23.75 -7.71 13.95
C TRP A 192 -23.84 -9.23 13.79
N ASP A 193 -24.06 -9.69 12.56
CA ASP A 193 -24.12 -11.11 12.21
C ASP A 193 -22.72 -11.62 11.87
N ARG A 194 -22.18 -12.56 12.66
CA ARG A 194 -20.86 -13.13 12.40
C ARG A 194 -20.84 -14.08 11.19
N ASP A 195 -21.99 -14.67 10.87
CA ASP A 195 -22.11 -15.66 9.79
C ASP A 195 -22.34 -14.95 8.45
N ASN A 196 -22.82 -13.70 8.48
CA ASN A 196 -22.95 -12.81 7.33
C ASN A 196 -22.66 -11.35 7.73
N PRO A 197 -21.40 -11.01 8.06
CA PRO A 197 -21.04 -9.67 8.52
C PRO A 197 -21.13 -8.66 7.36
N PRO A 198 -21.50 -7.41 7.63
CA PRO A 198 -21.34 -6.35 6.63
C PRO A 198 -19.85 -6.08 6.39
N HIS A 199 -19.52 -5.60 5.19
CA HIS A 199 -18.14 -5.21 4.91
C HIS A 199 -17.72 -4.04 5.78
N ILE A 200 -16.42 -3.93 6.07
CA ILE A 200 -15.89 -2.82 6.87
C ILE A 200 -16.17 -1.47 6.18
N ILE A 201 -16.18 -1.45 4.85
CA ILE A 201 -16.54 -0.25 4.09
C ILE A 201 -17.98 0.22 4.36
N ASP A 202 -18.91 -0.71 4.61
CA ASP A 202 -20.31 -0.36 4.89
C ASP A 202 -20.42 0.40 6.22
N LEU A 203 -19.56 0.10 7.20
CA LEU A 203 -19.46 0.87 8.45
C LEU A 203 -19.02 2.32 8.18
N VAL A 204 -18.06 2.52 7.29
CA VAL A 204 -17.60 3.85 6.89
C VAL A 204 -18.73 4.64 6.24
N ASP A 205 -19.50 3.99 5.37
CA ASP A 205 -20.66 4.59 4.70
C ASP A 205 -21.77 4.98 5.70
N GLN A 206 -21.99 4.20 6.76
CA GLN A 206 -22.91 4.57 7.84
C GLN A 206 -22.43 5.81 8.61
N ILE A 207 -21.13 5.90 8.93
CA ILE A 207 -20.56 7.11 9.56
C ILE A 207 -20.78 8.34 8.66
N ILE A 208 -20.57 8.20 7.35
CA ILE A 208 -20.82 9.27 6.38
C ILE A 208 -22.28 9.71 6.41
N LEU A 209 -23.22 8.75 6.41
CA LEU A 209 -24.66 9.03 6.45
C LEU A 209 -25.03 9.82 7.71
N ILE A 210 -24.59 9.36 8.89
CA ILE A 210 -24.87 10.00 10.19
C ILE A 210 -24.36 11.44 10.19
N VAL A 211 -23.12 11.65 9.75
CA VAL A 211 -22.51 12.97 9.70
C VAL A 211 -23.29 13.90 8.78
N LYS A 212 -23.66 13.39 7.59
CA LYS A 212 -24.44 14.15 6.61
C LYS A 212 -25.78 14.58 7.18
N GLU A 213 -26.50 13.68 7.84
CA GLU A 213 -27.81 13.95 8.42
C GLU A 213 -27.73 14.95 9.57
N ARG A 214 -26.78 14.75 10.50
CA ARG A 214 -26.64 15.63 11.68
C ARG A 214 -26.16 17.03 11.34
N LEU A 215 -25.33 17.16 10.31
CA LEU A 215 -24.81 18.46 9.87
C LEU A 215 -25.61 19.06 8.71
N ASN A 216 -26.72 18.43 8.31
CA ASN A 216 -27.57 18.84 7.19
C ASN A 216 -26.77 19.13 5.91
N LEU A 217 -25.85 18.22 5.57
CA LEU A 217 -24.95 18.37 4.43
C LEU A 217 -25.59 17.86 3.14
N PRO A 218 -25.21 18.42 1.97
CA PRO A 218 -25.61 17.84 0.69
C PRO A 218 -25.05 16.41 0.55
N PRO A 219 -25.65 15.58 -0.32
CA PRO A 219 -25.10 14.27 -0.65
C PRO A 219 -23.63 14.38 -1.07
N LEU A 220 -22.77 13.54 -0.48
CA LEU A 220 -21.43 13.35 -1.00
C LEU A 220 -21.52 12.59 -2.32
N TYR A 221 -20.82 13.10 -3.33
CA TYR A 221 -20.63 12.35 -4.58
C TYR A 221 -19.81 11.10 -4.29
N LYS A 222 -20.11 9.99 -4.97
CA LYS A 222 -19.40 8.70 -4.79
C LYS A 222 -17.88 8.84 -4.95
N ASP A 223 -17.43 9.77 -5.76
CA ASP A 223 -16.03 10.07 -6.07
C ASP A 223 -15.50 11.33 -5.35
N SER A 224 -16.18 11.79 -4.28
CA SER A 224 -15.73 12.97 -3.51
C SER A 224 -14.38 12.75 -2.82
N GLN A 225 -13.99 11.48 -2.61
CA GLN A 225 -12.72 11.10 -2.01
C GLN A 225 -11.59 10.97 -3.05
N HIS A 226 -11.92 11.01 -4.34
CA HIS A 226 -11.01 10.58 -5.41
C HIS A 226 -10.61 11.67 -6.38
N ILE A 227 -9.40 11.54 -6.92
CA ILE A 227 -9.08 12.03 -8.25
C ILE A 227 -9.41 10.90 -9.23
N LEU A 228 -10.23 11.20 -10.23
CA LEU A 228 -10.76 10.23 -11.18
C LEU A 228 -10.52 10.70 -12.61
N PHE A 229 -9.90 9.83 -13.40
CA PHE A 229 -9.72 9.93 -14.84
C PHE A 229 -10.49 8.77 -15.47
N GLU A 230 -11.40 9.09 -16.40
CA GLU A 230 -12.14 8.10 -17.19
C GLU A 230 -11.96 8.43 -18.67
N ASP A 231 -11.27 7.54 -19.37
CA ASP A 231 -11.02 7.56 -20.82
C ASP A 231 -10.43 8.88 -21.33
N VAL A 232 -9.53 9.46 -20.54
CA VAL A 232 -8.98 10.78 -20.83
C VAL A 232 -8.00 10.70 -21.99
N SER A 233 -8.25 11.51 -23.02
CA SER A 233 -7.37 11.58 -24.20
C SER A 233 -7.04 13.03 -24.55
N VAL A 234 -5.75 13.30 -24.76
CA VAL A 234 -5.24 14.62 -25.14
C VAL A 234 -4.57 14.62 -26.52
N SER A 235 -4.13 13.46 -27.00
CA SER A 235 -3.57 13.27 -28.34
C SER A 235 -3.86 11.86 -28.86
N GLU A 236 -3.43 11.54 -30.08
CA GLU A 236 -3.50 10.17 -30.60
C GLU A 236 -2.59 9.18 -29.84
N GLU A 237 -1.49 9.68 -29.25
CA GLU A 237 -0.52 8.88 -28.51
C GLU A 237 -0.90 8.75 -27.02
N VAL A 238 -1.57 9.77 -26.49
CA VAL A 238 -2.00 9.85 -25.09
C VAL A 238 -3.52 9.83 -25.06
N ARG A 239 -4.07 8.61 -25.10
CA ARG A 239 -5.51 8.34 -25.16
C ARG A 239 -5.95 7.27 -24.17
N ASN A 240 -7.22 7.31 -23.78
CA ASN A 240 -7.87 6.33 -22.91
C ASN A 240 -7.18 6.17 -21.55
N ILE A 241 -6.69 7.26 -20.96
CA ILE A 241 -6.12 7.23 -19.62
C ILE A 241 -7.24 7.13 -18.60
N SER A 242 -7.21 6.04 -17.84
CA SER A 242 -8.16 5.78 -16.76
C SER A 242 -7.42 5.38 -15.49
N PHE A 243 -7.63 6.13 -14.41
CA PHE A 243 -7.16 5.79 -13.07
C PHE A 243 -8.00 6.50 -12.01
N LYS A 244 -8.00 5.93 -10.80
CA LYS A 244 -8.68 6.44 -9.62
C LYS A 244 -7.70 6.36 -8.46
N VAL A 245 -7.52 7.47 -7.74
CA VAL A 245 -6.64 7.54 -6.56
C VAL A 245 -7.26 8.40 -5.46
N VAL A 246 -6.96 8.07 -4.21
CA VAL A 246 -7.35 8.85 -3.03
C VAL A 246 -6.23 9.81 -2.61
N ARG A 247 -6.52 10.70 -1.66
CA ARG A 247 -5.50 11.57 -1.07
C ARG A 247 -4.41 10.74 -0.39
N GLY A 248 -3.19 11.25 -0.41
CA GLY A 248 -2.03 10.55 0.16
C GLY A 248 -1.44 9.49 -0.75
N GLU A 249 -2.00 9.28 -1.94
CA GLU A 249 -1.43 8.38 -2.96
C GLU A 249 -0.62 9.12 -4.02
N SER A 250 0.16 8.36 -4.77
CA SER A 250 0.94 8.83 -5.91
C SER A 250 0.67 8.00 -7.16
N VAL A 251 0.63 8.67 -8.30
CA VAL A 251 0.49 8.07 -9.63
C VAL A 251 1.79 8.23 -10.40
N GLY A 252 2.42 7.13 -10.78
CA GLY A 252 3.58 7.15 -11.66
C GLY A 252 3.16 6.95 -13.12
N ILE A 253 3.45 7.92 -13.97
CA ILE A 253 3.25 7.82 -15.41
C ILE A 253 4.57 7.36 -16.03
N LEU A 254 4.56 6.19 -16.64
CA LEU A 254 5.70 5.65 -17.37
C LEU A 254 5.42 5.73 -18.86
N THR A 255 6.21 6.54 -19.56
CA THR A 255 6.15 6.63 -21.02
C THR A 255 7.41 6.07 -21.63
N GLU A 256 7.29 5.22 -22.64
CA GLU A 256 8.45 4.76 -23.41
C GLU A 256 8.85 5.82 -24.45
N ARG A 257 10.12 6.24 -24.47
CA ARG A 257 10.60 7.14 -25.52
C ARG A 257 10.52 6.44 -26.88
N TYR A 258 9.73 6.98 -27.81
CA TYR A 258 9.78 6.52 -29.19
C TYR A 258 11.18 6.74 -29.76
N LYS A 259 11.84 5.66 -30.21
CA LYS A 259 13.12 5.74 -30.95
C LYS A 259 13.06 6.71 -32.15
N LYS A 260 11.86 6.94 -32.72
CA LYS A 260 11.66 7.81 -33.89
C LYS A 260 11.29 9.27 -33.57
N ASN A 261 10.72 9.60 -32.41
CA ASN A 261 10.32 10.98 -32.10
C ASN A 261 10.17 11.25 -30.57
N PRO A 262 11.29 11.41 -29.85
CA PRO A 262 11.28 11.56 -28.39
C PRO A 262 10.66 12.87 -27.89
N ASP A 263 10.59 13.91 -28.73
CA ASP A 263 10.07 15.21 -28.33
C ASP A 263 8.54 15.27 -28.34
N LYS A 264 7.87 14.51 -29.22
CA LYS A 264 6.41 14.46 -29.31
C LYS A 264 5.75 13.98 -28.01
N ILE A 265 6.29 12.93 -27.37
CA ILE A 265 5.74 12.42 -26.10
C ILE A 265 5.87 13.45 -24.99
N LYS A 266 6.99 14.17 -24.92
CA LYS A 266 7.19 15.21 -23.90
C LYS A 266 6.16 16.33 -24.07
N THR A 267 5.87 16.69 -25.32
CA THR A 267 4.81 17.66 -25.65
C THR A 267 3.43 17.13 -25.23
N ASP A 268 3.09 15.88 -25.56
CA ASP A 268 1.78 15.29 -25.22
C ASP A 268 1.59 15.13 -23.70
N LEU A 269 2.64 14.79 -22.96
CA LEU A 269 2.62 14.76 -21.49
C LEU A 269 2.45 16.16 -20.89
N LEU A 270 3.09 17.17 -21.49
CA LEU A 270 2.89 18.56 -21.08
C LEU A 270 1.45 19.00 -21.33
N HIS A 271 0.85 18.60 -22.46
CA HIS A 271 -0.57 18.81 -22.73
C HIS A 271 -1.46 18.14 -21.68
N LEU A 272 -1.17 16.89 -21.32
CA LEU A 272 -1.88 16.21 -20.24
C LEU A 272 -1.80 17.00 -18.93
N PHE A 273 -0.61 17.44 -18.51
CA PHE A 273 -0.46 18.23 -17.29
C PHE A 273 -1.13 19.61 -17.37
N ASN A 274 -1.12 20.26 -18.53
CA ASN A 274 -1.83 21.52 -18.75
C ASN A 274 -3.35 21.35 -18.68
N VAL A 275 -3.88 20.25 -19.24
CA VAL A 275 -5.29 19.87 -19.10
C VAL A 275 -5.62 19.73 -17.61
N ILE A 276 -4.87 18.93 -16.87
CA ILE A 276 -5.13 18.68 -15.44
C ILE A 276 -5.03 19.96 -14.60
N LYS A 277 -4.11 20.87 -14.96
CA LYS A 277 -3.98 22.19 -14.33
C LYS A 277 -5.14 23.13 -14.68
N GLY A 278 -5.90 22.84 -15.73
CA GLY A 278 -7.01 23.64 -16.23
C GLY A 278 -6.59 24.77 -17.17
N TYR A 279 -5.40 24.68 -17.77
CA TYR A 279 -4.91 25.63 -18.78
C TYR A 279 -5.40 25.28 -20.19
N GLU A 280 -5.74 24.02 -20.44
CA GLU A 280 -6.24 23.54 -21.72
C GLU A 280 -7.60 22.85 -21.55
N GLU A 281 -8.57 23.22 -22.39
CA GLU A 281 -9.93 22.67 -22.37
C GLU A 281 -10.13 21.54 -23.38
N LYS A 282 -9.16 21.32 -24.29
CA LYS A 282 -9.26 20.34 -25.37
C LYS A 282 -8.77 18.97 -24.91
N PHE A 283 -9.70 18.15 -24.44
CA PHE A 283 -9.49 16.74 -24.17
C PHE A 283 -10.83 15.99 -24.30
N SER A 284 -10.79 14.68 -24.47
CA SER A 284 -11.98 13.81 -24.34
C SER A 284 -11.93 13.05 -23.02
N GLY A 285 -13.07 12.44 -22.64
CA GLY A 285 -13.19 11.72 -21.37
C GLY A 285 -13.64 12.62 -20.22
N LYS A 286 -13.42 12.16 -19.00
CA LYS A 286 -13.82 12.87 -17.77
C LYS A 286 -12.66 12.95 -16.79
N VAL A 287 -12.43 14.15 -16.28
CA VAL A 287 -11.50 14.40 -15.17
C VAL A 287 -12.31 14.99 -14.02
N LYS A 288 -12.25 14.34 -12.86
CA LYS A 288 -12.84 14.85 -11.62
C LYS A 288 -11.80 14.93 -10.52
N ILE A 289 -11.76 16.08 -9.85
CA ILE A 289 -10.89 16.33 -8.71
C ILE A 289 -11.77 16.40 -7.46
N PHE A 290 -11.80 15.32 -6.68
CA PHE A 290 -12.57 15.17 -5.45
C PHE A 290 -14.06 15.44 -5.66
N GLY A 291 -14.66 14.70 -6.60
CA GLY A 291 -16.07 14.73 -6.96
C GLY A 291 -16.51 15.87 -7.89
N LYS A 292 -15.64 16.86 -8.15
CA LYS A 292 -15.95 17.97 -9.05
C LYS A 292 -15.28 17.79 -10.41
N TYR A 293 -16.03 17.98 -11.49
CA TYR A 293 -15.47 18.06 -12.84
C TYR A 293 -14.42 19.16 -12.92
N LEU A 294 -13.31 18.87 -13.59
CA LEU A 294 -12.19 19.79 -13.80
C LEU A 294 -12.66 21.17 -14.35
N GLN A 295 -13.61 21.16 -15.28
CA GLN A 295 -14.19 22.36 -15.89
C GLN A 295 -15.03 23.21 -14.90
N LEU A 296 -15.48 22.61 -13.80
CA LEU A 296 -16.29 23.27 -12.77
C LEU A 296 -15.47 23.70 -11.55
N LEU A 297 -14.16 23.51 -11.55
CA LEU A 297 -13.28 23.97 -10.49
C LEU A 297 -13.18 25.50 -10.51
N SER A 298 -13.32 26.12 -9.34
CA SER A 298 -13.03 27.54 -9.17
C SER A 298 -11.53 27.84 -9.33
N GLU A 299 -11.18 29.09 -9.64
CA GLU A 299 -9.77 29.51 -9.77
C GLU A 299 -8.95 29.21 -8.51
N LYS A 300 -9.53 29.43 -7.31
CA LYS A 300 -8.89 29.05 -6.03
C LYS A 300 -8.65 27.54 -5.89
N GLU A 301 -9.50 26.71 -6.50
CA GLU A 301 -9.30 25.26 -6.50
C GLU A 301 -8.23 24.83 -7.51
N LYS A 302 -8.16 25.48 -8.68
CA LYS A 302 -7.11 25.28 -9.67
C LYS A 302 -5.74 25.75 -9.18
N GLU A 303 -5.67 26.81 -8.36
CA GLU A 303 -4.45 27.25 -7.69
C GLU A 303 -3.84 26.14 -6.81
N ARG A 304 -4.67 25.26 -6.24
CA ARG A 304 -4.24 24.12 -5.42
C ARG A 304 -3.80 22.89 -6.23
N ILE A 305 -3.85 22.95 -7.56
CA ILE A 305 -3.26 21.93 -8.45
C ILE A 305 -1.92 22.49 -8.91
N ILE A 306 -0.79 21.92 -8.50
CA ILE A 306 0.53 22.53 -8.74
C ILE A 306 1.31 21.70 -9.75
N LEU A 307 1.84 22.36 -10.80
CA LEU A 307 2.72 21.76 -11.79
C LEU A 307 4.17 22.21 -11.53
N LEU A 308 5.09 21.26 -11.41
CA LEU A 308 6.50 21.49 -11.10
C LEU A 308 7.41 21.12 -12.30
N PRO A 309 8.56 21.83 -12.46
CA PRO A 309 9.01 22.95 -11.64
C PRO A 309 8.28 24.26 -11.96
N GLU A 310 8.06 25.10 -10.95
CA GLU A 310 7.54 26.47 -11.14
C GLU A 310 8.62 27.34 -11.81
N ALA A 311 8.19 28.28 -12.67
CA ALA A 311 9.09 29.32 -13.15
C ALA A 311 9.42 30.30 -12.01
N PHE A 312 10.71 30.48 -11.72
CA PHE A 312 11.18 31.38 -10.66
C PHE A 312 11.68 32.70 -11.26
N GLU A 313 11.36 33.82 -10.61
CA GLU A 313 11.98 35.10 -10.94
C GLU A 313 13.49 35.07 -10.68
N THR A 314 14.27 35.80 -11.49
CA THR A 314 15.74 35.87 -11.39
C THR A 314 16.24 36.22 -9.99
N ASN A 315 15.45 37.02 -9.25
CA ASN A 315 15.78 37.45 -7.90
C ASN A 315 15.74 36.29 -6.88
N VAL A 316 14.89 35.29 -7.10
CA VAL A 316 14.71 34.14 -6.18
C VAL A 316 15.97 33.27 -6.14
N TYR A 317 16.69 33.13 -7.25
CA TYR A 317 17.92 32.34 -7.37
C TYR A 317 19.03 32.78 -6.41
N LYS A 318 19.08 34.07 -6.05
CA LYS A 318 20.08 34.61 -5.11
C LYS A 318 19.61 34.60 -3.66
N LEU A 319 18.36 34.24 -3.39
CA LEU A 319 17.85 34.19 -2.03
C LEU A 319 18.33 32.92 -1.32
N PRO A 320 18.58 33.00 0.01
CA PRO A 320 18.74 31.81 0.82
C PRO A 320 17.50 30.91 0.73
N VAL A 321 17.68 29.59 0.75
CA VAL A 321 16.60 28.59 0.67
C VAL A 321 15.42 28.93 1.59
N LYS A 322 15.66 29.36 2.84
CA LYS A 322 14.59 29.75 3.78
C LYS A 322 13.73 30.92 3.32
N LYS A 323 14.34 31.86 2.57
CA LYS A 323 13.63 33.02 2.01
C LYS A 323 12.99 32.65 0.68
N ALA A 324 13.71 31.91 -0.17
CA ALA A 324 13.23 31.46 -1.47
C ALA A 324 11.96 30.61 -1.35
N ILE A 325 11.90 29.67 -0.39
CA ILE A 325 10.77 28.73 -0.27
C ILE A 325 9.42 29.43 -0.06
N LYS A 326 9.41 30.59 0.61
CA LYS A 326 8.20 31.37 0.90
C LYS A 326 8.04 32.61 0.02
N TYR A 327 8.95 32.84 -0.93
CA TYR A 327 8.94 34.05 -1.75
C TYR A 327 7.67 34.09 -2.60
N GLY A 328 6.91 35.18 -2.53
CA GLY A 328 5.67 35.35 -3.31
C GLY A 328 4.56 34.35 -3.00
N LEU A 329 4.61 33.63 -1.87
CA LEU A 329 3.60 32.64 -1.50
C LEU A 329 2.75 33.07 -0.32
N ASP A 330 1.45 32.80 -0.43
CA ASP A 330 0.55 32.79 0.72
C ASP A 330 0.63 31.44 1.43
N VAL A 331 1.39 31.39 2.53
CA VAL A 331 1.56 30.17 3.33
C VAL A 331 0.26 29.90 4.07
N ASN A 332 -0.41 28.80 3.71
CA ASN A 332 -1.74 28.45 4.18
C ASN A 332 -1.75 27.03 4.77
N PRO A 333 -1.59 26.87 6.09
CA PRO A 333 -1.74 25.57 6.74
C PRO A 333 -3.19 25.09 6.63
N THR A 334 -3.41 23.90 6.06
CA THR A 334 -4.74 23.36 5.72
C THR A 334 -5.64 23.18 6.93
N TRP A 335 -5.07 22.69 8.05
CA TRP A 335 -5.77 22.40 9.29
C TRP A 335 -6.39 23.65 9.96
N GLU A 336 -5.90 24.86 9.68
CA GLU A 336 -6.48 26.09 10.22
C GLU A 336 -7.82 26.45 9.54
N PHE A 337 -7.93 26.21 8.22
CA PHE A 337 -9.14 26.51 7.46
C PHE A 337 -10.27 25.53 7.74
N GLU A 338 -9.94 24.24 7.90
CA GLU A 338 -10.91 23.18 8.13
C GLU A 338 -11.59 23.32 9.50
N LYS A 339 -10.82 23.68 10.54
CA LYS A 339 -11.37 23.84 11.90
C LYS A 339 -12.43 24.94 11.98
N GLY A 340 -12.17 26.11 11.41
CA GLY A 340 -13.11 27.22 11.46
C GLY A 340 -14.42 26.95 10.70
N ARG A 341 -14.34 26.27 9.55
CA ARG A 341 -15.55 25.88 8.81
C ARG A 341 -16.31 24.74 9.49
N PHE A 342 -15.59 23.79 10.08
CA PHE A 342 -16.22 22.72 10.87
C PHE A 342 -17.01 23.28 12.05
N GLU A 343 -16.43 24.21 12.81
CA GLU A 343 -17.13 24.89 13.91
C GLU A 343 -18.38 25.65 13.42
N GLN A 344 -18.31 26.27 12.24
CA GLN A 344 -19.48 26.89 11.63
C GLN A 344 -20.57 25.86 11.28
N LYS A 345 -20.22 24.70 10.73
CA LYS A 345 -21.17 23.62 10.44
C LYS A 345 -21.82 23.07 11.71
N LEU A 346 -21.04 22.88 12.77
CA LEU A 346 -21.57 22.50 14.07
C LEU A 346 -22.53 23.55 14.63
N LYS A 347 -22.20 24.85 14.49
CA LYS A 347 -23.06 25.94 14.91
C LYS A 347 -24.37 25.96 14.13
N ASP A 348 -24.30 25.86 12.80
CA ASP A 348 -25.48 25.85 11.92
C ASP A 348 -26.41 24.66 12.22
N ALA A 349 -25.82 23.54 12.66
CA ALA A 349 -26.53 22.33 13.09
C ALA A 349 -26.98 22.36 14.57
N GLY A 350 -26.64 23.39 15.35
CA GLY A 350 -26.99 23.48 16.77
C GLY A 350 -26.20 22.54 17.70
N LEU A 351 -25.05 22.03 17.25
CA LEU A 351 -24.18 21.10 17.99
C LEU A 351 -22.99 21.79 18.69
N LEU A 352 -22.81 23.11 18.49
CA LEU A 352 -21.70 23.86 19.10
C LEU A 352 -22.02 24.22 20.57
N PRO A 353 -21.17 23.86 21.55
CA PRO A 353 -21.38 24.25 22.96
C PRO A 353 -21.33 25.78 23.14
N ILE A 354 -22.24 26.32 23.94
CA ILE A 354 -22.39 27.77 24.20
C ILE A 354 -21.07 28.42 24.67
N THR A 355 -20.26 27.71 25.44
CA THR A 355 -18.98 28.23 25.99
C THR A 355 -17.89 28.42 24.92
N GLU A 356 -17.93 27.70 23.81
CA GLU A 356 -17.00 27.87 22.68
C GLU A 356 -17.41 29.05 21.80
N GLU A 357 -18.72 29.30 21.67
CA GLU A 357 -19.28 30.43 20.93
C GLU A 357 -18.81 31.78 21.50
N TYR A 358 -18.70 31.92 22.83
CA TYR A 358 -18.21 33.15 23.46
C TYR A 358 -16.70 33.41 23.23
N LYS A 359 -15.87 32.37 23.10
CA LYS A 359 -14.42 32.54 22.87
C LYS A 359 -14.11 33.10 21.48
N SER A 360 -14.85 32.70 20.44
CA SER A 360 -14.64 33.13 19.05
C SER A 360 -15.07 34.58 18.77
N ILE A 361 -15.99 35.11 19.58
CA ILE A 361 -16.54 36.47 19.44
C ILE A 361 -15.66 37.54 20.12
N SER A 362 -14.86 37.17 21.12
CA SER A 362 -14.05 38.14 21.89
C SER A 362 -12.84 38.70 21.11
N LEU A 363 -12.63 40.02 21.16
CA LEU A 363 -11.50 40.73 20.55
C LEU A 363 -10.12 40.20 21.02
N ILE A 364 -10.02 39.80 22.29
CA ILE A 364 -8.80 39.24 22.89
C ILE A 364 -8.53 37.83 22.34
N GLY A 365 -9.56 37.01 22.16
CA GLY A 365 -9.45 35.70 21.52
C GLY A 365 -8.96 35.79 20.07
N ARG A 366 -9.45 36.78 19.31
CA ARG A 366 -9.00 37.03 17.92
C ARG A 366 -7.52 37.44 17.85
N LEU A 367 -7.06 38.26 18.79
CA LEU A 367 -5.67 38.72 18.84
C LEU A 367 -4.70 37.59 19.25
N LEU A 368 -5.06 36.78 20.24
CA LEU A 368 -4.30 35.60 20.65
C LEU A 368 -4.22 34.56 19.52
N ASN A 369 -5.33 34.31 18.82
CA ASN A 369 -5.37 33.42 17.65
C ASN A 369 -4.44 33.91 16.54
N TRP A 370 -4.42 35.21 16.24
CA TRP A 370 -3.53 35.78 15.23
C TRP A 370 -2.03 35.60 15.57
N ILE A 371 -1.64 35.84 16.82
CA ILE A 371 -0.25 35.63 17.29
C ILE A 371 0.14 34.15 17.20
N GLN A 372 -0.79 33.26 17.58
CA GLN A 372 -0.57 31.82 17.51
C GLN A 372 -0.44 31.34 16.06
N GLN A 373 -1.30 31.82 15.14
CA GLN A 373 -1.21 31.57 13.70
C GLN A 373 0.15 31.99 13.13
N TRP A 374 0.67 33.16 13.50
CA TRP A 374 1.96 33.62 12.99
C TRP A 374 3.12 32.73 13.44
N ARG A 375 3.11 32.29 14.71
CA ARG A 375 4.06 31.28 15.21
C ARG A 375 3.90 29.94 14.49
N ASN A 376 2.66 29.51 14.24
CA ASN A 376 2.36 28.25 13.56
C ASN A 376 2.83 28.25 12.10
N LYS A 377 2.64 29.35 11.35
CA LYS A 377 3.17 29.49 9.97
C LYS A 377 4.70 29.38 9.94
N GLY A 378 5.38 30.02 10.88
CA GLY A 378 6.84 29.92 11.00
C GLY A 378 7.32 28.51 11.34
N LYS A 379 6.61 27.82 12.24
CA LYS A 379 6.86 26.42 12.59
C LYS A 379 6.62 25.51 11.38
N PHE A 380 5.50 25.65 10.70
CA PHE A 380 5.12 24.87 9.51
C PHE A 380 6.19 24.92 8.41
N VAL A 381 6.73 26.11 8.11
CA VAL A 381 7.83 26.26 7.14
C VAL A 381 9.09 25.52 7.61
N ASN A 382 9.44 25.63 8.90
CA ASN A 382 10.61 24.92 9.42
C ASN A 382 10.40 23.40 9.42
N ASP A 383 9.19 22.93 9.74
CA ASP A 383 8.82 21.52 9.73
C ASP A 383 8.98 20.96 8.31
N ILE A 384 8.39 21.60 7.29
CA ILE A 384 8.57 21.22 5.88
C ILE A 384 10.04 21.20 5.45
N LEU A 385 10.83 22.21 5.84
CA LEU A 385 12.27 22.23 5.55
C LEU A 385 13.03 21.10 6.25
N SER A 386 12.58 20.68 7.43
CA SER A 386 13.21 19.60 8.20
C SER A 386 12.89 18.25 7.58
N GLU A 387 11.63 18.03 7.19
CA GLU A 387 11.17 16.83 6.49
C GLU A 387 11.81 16.61 5.13
N SER A 388 12.06 17.71 4.40
CA SER A 388 12.81 17.70 3.13
C SER A 388 14.33 17.65 3.31
N ARG A 389 14.83 17.61 4.55
CA ARG A 389 16.26 17.67 4.90
C ARG A 389 16.97 18.95 4.40
N LEU A 390 16.22 19.96 3.96
CA LEU A 390 16.73 21.26 3.50
C LEU A 390 16.99 22.24 4.66
N PHE A 391 16.59 21.90 5.89
CA PHE A 391 16.75 22.78 7.04
C PHE A 391 18.22 23.12 7.33
N HIS A 392 19.15 22.18 7.12
CA HIS A 392 20.59 22.45 7.26
C HIS A 392 21.13 23.33 6.12
N LYS A 393 20.47 23.29 4.95
CA LYS A 393 20.79 24.08 3.76
C LYS A 393 20.04 25.42 3.71
N ARG A 394 19.28 25.78 4.75
CA ARG A 394 18.41 26.97 4.81
C ARG A 394 19.10 28.32 4.52
N LYS A 395 20.42 28.40 4.72
CA LYS A 395 21.25 29.58 4.48
C LYS A 395 21.95 29.57 3.11
N ILE A 396 21.99 28.42 2.43
CA ILE A 396 22.58 28.27 1.11
C ILE A 396 21.68 29.01 0.11
N GLU A 397 22.29 29.60 -0.93
CA GLU A 397 21.56 30.23 -2.03
C GLU A 397 20.79 29.19 -2.84
N PHE A 398 19.57 29.51 -3.25
CA PHE A 398 18.70 28.61 -4.00
C PHE A 398 19.35 28.09 -5.30
N SER A 399 20.10 28.94 -6.01
CA SER A 399 20.83 28.57 -7.23
C SER A 399 21.92 27.52 -7.04
N LYS A 400 22.36 27.27 -5.80
CA LYS A 400 23.42 26.32 -5.46
C LYS A 400 22.88 24.96 -5.02
N LEU A 401 21.57 24.73 -5.11
CA LEU A 401 21.00 23.43 -4.77
C LEU A 401 21.35 22.38 -5.84
N PRO A 402 21.89 21.22 -5.45
CA PRO A 402 21.95 20.02 -6.29
C PRO A 402 20.58 19.61 -6.83
N ALA A 403 20.58 18.76 -7.87
CA ALA A 403 19.38 18.30 -8.55
C ALA A 403 18.32 17.73 -7.60
N LEU A 404 18.70 16.79 -6.72
CA LEU A 404 17.80 16.22 -5.72
C LEU A 404 17.23 17.31 -4.80
N ASP A 405 18.08 18.13 -4.18
CA ASP A 405 17.63 19.17 -3.26
C ASP A 405 16.70 20.20 -3.93
N TYR A 406 16.94 20.50 -5.20
CA TYR A 406 16.09 21.38 -6.00
C TYR A 406 14.68 20.78 -6.19
N LEU A 407 14.57 19.49 -6.50
CA LEU A 407 13.28 18.80 -6.59
C LEU A 407 12.56 18.77 -5.24
N LEU A 408 13.29 18.40 -4.18
CA LEU A 408 12.77 18.42 -2.81
C LEU A 408 12.28 19.83 -2.44
N PHE A 409 13.01 20.87 -2.83
CA PHE A 409 12.62 22.26 -2.59
C PHE A 409 11.34 22.62 -3.33
N CYS A 410 11.22 22.27 -4.61
CA CYS A 410 10.02 22.58 -5.41
C CYS A 410 8.77 21.94 -4.82
N ILE A 411 8.86 20.66 -4.43
CA ILE A 411 7.74 19.96 -3.76
C ILE A 411 7.46 20.56 -2.39
N SER A 412 8.50 20.82 -1.58
CA SER A 412 8.35 21.47 -0.27
C SER A 412 7.64 22.82 -0.36
N ARG A 413 7.99 23.60 -1.38
CA ARG A 413 7.37 24.89 -1.68
C ARG A 413 5.91 24.72 -2.07
N ALA A 414 5.60 23.75 -2.92
CA ALA A 414 4.22 23.42 -3.30
C ALA A 414 3.38 23.06 -2.06
N LEU A 415 3.92 22.24 -1.16
CA LEU A 415 3.23 21.83 0.08
C LEU A 415 2.86 23.00 1.01
N LEU A 416 3.59 24.12 0.96
CA LEU A 416 3.24 25.32 1.75
C LEU A 416 1.91 25.97 1.33
N GLN A 417 1.44 25.66 0.13
CA GLN A 417 0.18 26.15 -0.43
C GLN A 417 -0.99 25.18 -0.17
N SER A 418 -0.76 24.09 0.57
CA SER A 418 -1.73 23.02 0.82
C SER A 418 -2.38 22.48 -0.47
N PRO A 419 -1.58 21.92 -1.39
CA PRO A 419 -2.07 21.46 -2.68
C PRO A 419 -3.06 20.30 -2.51
N LYS A 420 -3.94 20.19 -3.50
CA LYS A 420 -4.81 19.02 -3.73
C LYS A 420 -4.06 17.96 -4.53
N LEU A 421 -3.29 18.42 -5.51
CA LEU A 421 -2.55 17.62 -6.47
C LEU A 421 -1.23 18.32 -6.79
N ILE A 422 -0.12 17.58 -6.79
CA ILE A 422 1.18 18.01 -7.31
C ILE A 422 1.50 17.14 -8.52
N MET A 423 1.89 17.75 -9.64
CA MET A 423 2.37 17.06 -10.84
C MET A 423 3.82 17.43 -11.08
N CYS A 424 4.67 16.45 -11.36
CA CYS A 424 6.09 16.68 -11.61
C CYS A 424 6.60 15.75 -12.71
N SER A 425 7.40 16.29 -13.64
CA SER A 425 8.15 15.49 -14.60
C SER A 425 9.63 15.48 -14.26
N ILE A 426 10.19 14.29 -14.09
CA ILE A 426 11.59 14.04 -13.72
C ILE A 426 12.31 13.48 -14.93
N PRO A 427 13.27 14.21 -15.52
CA PRO A 427 14.08 13.71 -16.62
C PRO A 427 14.94 12.51 -16.23
N GLU A 428 15.19 11.60 -17.18
CA GLU A 428 16.21 10.55 -17.02
C GLU A 428 17.60 11.16 -16.82
N GLY A 429 18.41 10.53 -15.97
CA GLY A 429 19.77 10.97 -15.66
C GLY A 429 19.84 12.20 -14.75
N LEU A 430 18.71 12.77 -14.31
CA LEU A 430 18.70 13.87 -13.35
C LEU A 430 19.17 13.44 -11.96
N LEU A 431 18.80 12.21 -11.57
CA LEU A 431 19.15 11.61 -10.28
C LEU A 431 19.90 10.30 -10.52
N ASP A 432 20.83 9.98 -9.62
CA ASP A 432 21.45 8.66 -9.55
C ASP A 432 20.62 7.66 -8.74
N ARG A 433 21.08 6.40 -8.66
CA ARG A 433 20.39 5.32 -7.96
C ARG A 433 20.17 5.61 -6.46
N LEU A 434 21.16 6.17 -5.76
CA LEU A 434 21.05 6.48 -4.34
C LEU A 434 20.15 7.69 -4.09
N GLU A 435 20.07 8.59 -5.07
CA GLU A 435 19.16 9.73 -5.05
C GLU A 435 17.70 9.33 -5.32
N PHE A 436 17.45 8.30 -6.14
CA PHE A 436 16.10 7.74 -6.32
C PHE A 436 15.50 7.25 -5.00
N ASP A 437 16.24 6.44 -4.24
CA ASP A 437 15.76 5.91 -2.95
C ASP A 437 15.39 7.04 -1.98
N LYS A 438 16.26 8.07 -1.88
CA LYS A 438 16.01 9.25 -1.04
C LYS A 438 14.80 10.06 -1.50
N PHE A 439 14.62 10.18 -2.82
CA PHE A 439 13.49 10.89 -3.40
C PHE A 439 12.18 10.13 -3.14
N ASN A 440 12.14 8.83 -3.40
CA ASN A 440 10.98 7.97 -3.19
C ASN A 440 10.56 7.93 -1.71
N GLU A 441 11.53 7.78 -0.79
CA GLU A 441 11.29 7.92 0.64
C GLU A 441 10.66 9.28 1.01
N PHE A 442 11.16 10.36 0.42
CA PHE A 442 10.60 11.69 0.65
C PHE A 442 9.17 11.79 0.13
N ILE A 443 8.90 11.36 -1.11
CA ILE A 443 7.56 11.35 -1.70
C ILE A 443 6.61 10.55 -0.81
N LYS A 444 6.97 9.33 -0.41
CA LYS A 444 6.17 8.45 0.45
C LYS A 444 5.79 9.12 1.77
N ARG A 445 6.74 9.80 2.42
CA ARG A 445 6.46 10.57 3.65
C ARG A 445 5.56 11.77 3.40
N MET A 446 5.82 12.54 2.34
CA MET A 446 5.15 13.82 2.11
C MET A 446 3.70 13.64 1.65
N LYS A 447 3.43 12.72 0.71
CA LYS A 447 2.06 12.44 0.26
C LYS A 447 1.17 12.08 1.45
N LYS A 448 1.65 11.18 2.32
CA LYS A 448 0.95 10.68 3.51
C LYS A 448 0.83 11.73 4.62
N LYS A 449 1.86 12.54 4.86
CA LYS A 449 1.84 13.59 5.91
C LYS A 449 0.98 14.80 5.56
N TYR A 450 0.90 15.15 4.27
CA TYR A 450 0.19 16.34 3.80
C TYR A 450 -1.07 16.04 2.99
N HIS A 451 -1.48 14.76 2.92
CA HIS A 451 -2.74 14.32 2.31
C HIS A 451 -2.91 14.80 0.87
N THR A 452 -1.80 14.78 0.12
CA THR A 452 -1.72 15.32 -1.23
C THR A 452 -1.55 14.17 -2.22
N VAL A 453 -2.20 14.28 -3.38
CA VAL A 453 -1.93 13.38 -4.50
C VAL A 453 -0.71 13.85 -5.25
N ILE A 454 0.21 12.95 -5.58
CA ILE A 454 1.40 13.28 -6.38
C ILE A 454 1.43 12.48 -7.68
N VAL A 455 1.35 13.15 -8.82
CA VAL A 455 1.52 12.53 -10.14
C VAL A 455 2.95 12.78 -10.62
N LEU A 456 3.68 11.71 -10.88
CA LEU A 456 5.09 11.74 -11.29
C LEU A 456 5.22 11.13 -12.68
N ASN A 457 5.77 11.86 -13.63
CA ASN A 457 6.34 11.26 -14.84
C ASN A 457 7.85 11.14 -14.65
N GLY A 458 8.45 9.98 -14.89
CA GLY A 458 9.89 9.85 -14.68
C GLY A 458 10.48 8.47 -14.95
N PRO A 459 11.73 8.24 -14.53
CA PRO A 459 12.39 6.95 -14.65
C PRO A 459 11.61 5.84 -13.95
N LYS A 460 11.75 4.60 -14.46
CA LYS A 460 11.06 3.41 -13.95
C LYS A 460 11.29 3.19 -12.46
N GLU A 461 12.47 3.54 -11.95
CA GLU A 461 12.87 3.41 -10.54
C GLU A 461 12.07 4.34 -9.61
N ILE A 462 11.57 5.46 -10.12
CA ILE A 462 10.69 6.36 -9.36
C ILE A 462 9.23 5.90 -9.53
N VAL A 463 8.85 5.57 -10.76
CA VAL A 463 7.47 5.18 -11.08
C VAL A 463 7.07 3.87 -10.40
N SER A 464 7.99 2.91 -10.25
CA SER A 464 7.73 1.63 -9.58
C SER A 464 7.36 1.75 -8.11
N GLU A 465 7.74 2.84 -7.44
CA GLU A 465 7.43 3.11 -6.03
C GLU A 465 6.11 3.90 -5.84
N CYS A 466 5.39 4.19 -6.93
CA CYS A 466 4.09 4.84 -6.85
C CYS A 466 2.97 3.83 -6.55
N ASP A 467 1.91 4.27 -5.86
CA ASP A 467 0.81 3.37 -5.47
C ASP A 467 -0.02 2.95 -6.69
N LYS A 468 -0.16 3.85 -7.67
CA LYS A 468 -0.72 3.54 -8.99
C LYS A 468 0.29 3.87 -10.07
N ILE A 469 0.34 3.05 -11.10
CA ILE A 469 1.18 3.21 -12.27
C ILE A 469 0.28 3.27 -13.50
N VAL A 470 0.59 4.20 -14.39
CA VAL A 470 -0.03 4.33 -15.71
C VAL A 470 1.08 4.16 -16.74
N THR A 471 1.01 3.09 -17.53
CA THR A 471 1.97 2.86 -18.61
C THR A 471 1.37 3.34 -19.92
N ILE A 472 2.07 4.24 -20.61
CA ILE A 472 1.68 4.73 -21.93
C ILE A 472 2.72 4.24 -22.94
N LYS A 473 2.32 3.32 -23.82
CA LYS A 473 3.17 2.76 -24.87
C LYS A 473 2.40 2.64 -26.18
N ARG A 474 2.81 3.40 -27.20
CA ARG A 474 2.12 3.46 -28.51
C ARG A 474 0.67 3.92 -28.33
N GLN A 475 -0.27 3.01 -28.56
CA GLN A 475 -1.71 3.23 -28.47
C GLN A 475 -2.36 2.48 -27.31
N ARG A 476 -1.55 1.83 -26.47
CA ARG A 476 -1.99 1.05 -25.32
C ARG A 476 -1.69 1.82 -24.04
N VAL A 477 -2.71 1.91 -23.19
CA VAL A 477 -2.61 2.42 -21.84
C VAL A 477 -3.09 1.32 -20.90
N ASP A 478 -2.24 0.95 -19.97
CA ASP A 478 -2.61 0.09 -18.85
C ASP A 478 -2.43 0.90 -17.56
N SER A 479 -3.24 0.59 -16.54
CA SER A 479 -3.08 1.17 -15.22
C SER A 479 -3.28 0.13 -14.12
N GLY A 480 -2.45 0.20 -13.08
CA GLY A 480 -2.41 -0.82 -12.04
C GLY A 480 -1.48 -0.40 -10.91
N SER A 481 -1.55 -1.06 -9.76
CA SER A 481 -0.40 -1.12 -8.86
C SER A 481 0.74 -1.90 -9.53
N TYR A 482 1.95 -1.83 -8.98
CA TYR A 482 3.08 -2.60 -9.51
C TYR A 482 2.73 -4.10 -9.61
N ASP A 483 2.22 -4.69 -8.52
CA ASP A 483 1.88 -6.11 -8.50
C ASP A 483 0.69 -6.45 -9.41
N GLU A 484 -0.30 -5.56 -9.56
CA GLU A 484 -1.39 -5.75 -10.53
C GLU A 484 -0.86 -5.84 -11.96
N LEU A 485 0.07 -4.97 -12.35
CA LEU A 485 0.66 -4.99 -13.70
C LEU A 485 1.54 -6.23 -13.89
N ILE A 486 2.37 -6.59 -12.91
CA ILE A 486 3.23 -7.77 -12.99
C ILE A 486 2.41 -9.06 -13.03
N LYS A 487 1.26 -9.14 -12.33
CA LYS A 487 0.35 -10.30 -12.39
C LYS A 487 -0.28 -10.52 -13.77
N GLN A 488 -0.30 -9.51 -14.64
CA GLN A 488 -0.77 -9.67 -16.03
C GLN A 488 0.25 -10.42 -16.90
N LEU A 489 1.49 -10.55 -16.44
CA LEU A 489 2.50 -11.35 -17.13
C LEU A 489 2.30 -12.84 -16.86
N PRO A 490 2.74 -13.70 -17.80
CA PRO A 490 2.82 -15.14 -17.59
C PRO A 490 3.44 -15.51 -16.24
N GLN A 491 2.86 -16.51 -15.56
CA GLN A 491 3.32 -17.01 -14.26
C GLN A 491 3.56 -15.88 -13.23
N SER A 492 2.64 -14.90 -13.21
CA SER A 492 2.68 -13.72 -12.35
C SER A 492 4.02 -12.94 -12.42
N GLY A 493 4.62 -12.90 -13.61
CA GLY A 493 5.87 -12.19 -13.87
C GLY A 493 7.12 -12.97 -13.51
N THR A 494 7.06 -14.30 -13.39
CA THR A 494 8.25 -15.12 -13.26
C THR A 494 8.98 -15.20 -14.60
N ILE A 495 10.26 -14.81 -14.61
CA ILE A 495 11.09 -14.77 -15.81
C ILE A 495 12.32 -15.65 -15.59
N ILE A 496 12.72 -16.36 -16.65
CA ILE A 496 14.01 -17.06 -16.70
C ILE A 496 14.94 -16.28 -17.61
N SER A 497 16.13 -15.92 -17.15
CA SER A 497 17.22 -15.45 -18.01
C SER A 497 18.24 -16.56 -18.15
N ILE A 498 18.64 -16.81 -19.39
CA ILE A 498 19.69 -17.76 -19.74
C ILE A 498 20.81 -17.05 -20.50
N GLU A 499 22.04 -17.44 -20.21
CA GLU A 499 23.21 -17.12 -21.02
C GLU A 499 23.81 -18.41 -21.54
N ILE A 500 24.06 -18.45 -22.84
CA ILE A 500 24.48 -19.62 -23.60
C ILE A 500 25.81 -19.30 -24.27
N HIS A 501 26.71 -20.28 -24.32
CA HIS A 501 28.00 -20.17 -25.00
C HIS A 501 28.14 -21.28 -26.04
N ASP A 502 28.56 -20.89 -27.25
CA ASP A 502 28.99 -21.81 -28.32
C ASP A 502 27.96 -22.92 -28.60
N ILE A 503 26.75 -22.50 -28.99
CA ILE A 503 25.62 -23.41 -29.25
C ILE A 503 25.47 -23.72 -30.74
N GLN A 504 25.13 -24.96 -31.05
CA GLN A 504 24.84 -25.42 -32.40
C GLN A 504 23.43 -24.96 -32.83
N GLU A 505 23.24 -24.66 -34.12
CA GLU A 505 21.97 -24.13 -34.66
C GLU A 505 20.76 -25.06 -34.44
N ASP A 506 20.98 -26.37 -34.42
CA ASP A 506 19.95 -27.38 -34.17
C ASP A 506 19.42 -27.33 -32.73
N LEU A 507 20.31 -27.21 -31.73
CA LEU A 507 19.93 -27.05 -30.33
C LEU A 507 19.21 -25.72 -30.08
N MET A 508 19.58 -24.66 -30.80
CA MET A 508 18.88 -23.37 -30.77
C MET A 508 17.44 -23.49 -31.29
N GLN A 509 17.24 -24.23 -32.39
CA GLN A 509 15.89 -24.50 -32.90
C GLN A 509 15.07 -25.34 -31.93
N GLU A 510 15.66 -26.35 -31.31
CA GLU A 510 14.99 -27.17 -30.29
C GLU A 510 14.57 -26.33 -29.08
N MET A 511 15.43 -25.43 -28.60
CA MET A 511 15.13 -24.49 -27.53
C MET A 511 13.95 -23.58 -27.89
N PHE A 512 13.94 -22.98 -29.09
CA PHE A 512 12.84 -22.11 -29.51
C PHE A 512 11.51 -22.84 -29.75
N ASN A 513 11.56 -24.17 -29.86
CA ASN A 513 10.36 -25.01 -30.01
C ASN A 513 9.73 -25.41 -28.66
N ILE A 514 10.28 -24.98 -27.52
CA ILE A 514 9.65 -25.22 -26.21
C ILE A 514 8.27 -24.52 -26.20
N PRO A 515 7.16 -25.27 -26.00
CA PRO A 515 5.81 -24.71 -26.08
C PRO A 515 5.55 -23.69 -24.97
N ASP A 516 4.73 -22.69 -25.29
CA ASP A 516 4.26 -21.64 -24.37
C ASP A 516 5.37 -20.85 -23.65
N VAL A 517 6.52 -20.73 -24.31
CA VAL A 517 7.63 -19.87 -23.90
C VAL A 517 7.84 -18.78 -24.94
N ILE A 518 7.85 -17.52 -24.49
CA ILE A 518 8.21 -16.38 -25.33
C ILE A 518 9.67 -16.05 -25.06
N PHE A 519 10.50 -16.23 -26.09
CA PHE A 519 11.92 -15.89 -26.06
C PHE A 519 12.12 -14.45 -26.53
N ILE A 520 12.85 -13.68 -25.73
CA ILE A 520 13.33 -12.35 -26.08
C ILE A 520 14.85 -12.38 -26.04
N GLU A 521 15.47 -12.09 -27.17
CA GLU A 521 16.91 -12.03 -27.31
C GLU A 521 17.45 -10.69 -26.78
N GLU A 522 18.27 -10.75 -25.73
CA GLU A 522 18.95 -9.57 -25.15
C GLU A 522 20.34 -9.37 -25.78
N ARG A 523 21.03 -10.47 -26.11
CA ARG A 523 22.30 -10.49 -26.84
C ARG A 523 22.25 -11.58 -27.89
N GLU A 524 22.58 -11.21 -29.11
CA GLU A 524 22.54 -12.08 -30.29
C GLU A 524 23.24 -13.41 -30.02
N ASN A 525 22.50 -14.52 -30.10
CA ASN A 525 22.98 -15.90 -29.90
C ASN A 525 23.65 -16.18 -28.55
N GLU A 526 23.51 -15.30 -27.57
CA GLU A 526 24.20 -15.41 -26.28
C GLU A 526 23.25 -15.33 -25.09
N LYS A 527 22.25 -14.44 -25.12
CA LYS A 527 21.45 -14.16 -23.93
C LYS A 527 19.98 -14.03 -24.28
N TYR A 528 19.16 -14.81 -23.58
CA TYR A 528 17.72 -14.84 -23.76
C TYR A 528 17.00 -14.61 -22.44
N LYS A 529 15.85 -13.95 -22.54
CA LYS A 529 14.86 -13.76 -21.50
C LYS A 529 13.59 -14.50 -21.89
N LEU A 530 13.09 -15.33 -21.01
CA LEU A 530 11.99 -16.25 -21.26
C LEU A 530 10.80 -15.84 -20.39
N PHE A 531 9.67 -15.57 -21.04
CA PHE A 531 8.37 -15.43 -20.39
C PHE A 531 7.62 -16.74 -20.57
N ILE A 532 7.26 -17.36 -19.45
CA ILE A 532 6.79 -18.75 -19.40
C ILE A 532 5.34 -18.80 -18.95
N ASN A 533 4.46 -19.50 -19.68
CA ASN A 533 3.08 -19.75 -19.23
C ASN A 533 2.94 -21.05 -18.42
N GLN A 534 3.98 -21.89 -18.39
CA GLN A 534 4.01 -23.20 -17.73
C GLN A 534 4.79 -23.15 -16.41
N ASN A 535 4.83 -24.26 -15.66
CA ASN A 535 5.63 -24.37 -14.44
C ASN A 535 7.11 -24.03 -14.74
N PRO A 536 7.72 -23.05 -14.04
CA PRO A 536 9.12 -22.69 -14.23
C PRO A 536 10.08 -23.87 -14.11
N GLU A 537 9.83 -24.81 -13.19
CA GLU A 537 10.71 -25.95 -12.95
C GLU A 537 10.76 -26.89 -14.16
N GLU A 538 9.62 -27.13 -14.81
CA GLU A 538 9.55 -27.98 -16.01
C GLU A 538 10.30 -27.35 -17.19
N VAL A 539 10.20 -26.04 -17.35
CA VAL A 539 10.93 -25.32 -18.40
C VAL A 539 12.43 -25.35 -18.12
N ILE A 540 12.85 -25.19 -16.87
CA ILE A 540 14.26 -25.28 -16.48
C ILE A 540 14.81 -26.67 -16.77
N LEU A 541 14.08 -27.74 -16.44
CA LEU A 541 14.51 -29.11 -16.74
C LEU A 541 14.71 -29.32 -18.25
N LYS A 542 13.75 -28.89 -19.07
CA LYS A 542 13.88 -28.95 -20.55
C LYS A 542 15.07 -28.16 -21.07
N LEU A 543 15.30 -26.94 -20.55
CA LEU A 543 16.45 -26.12 -20.95
C LEU A 543 17.77 -26.79 -20.59
N VAL A 544 17.87 -27.41 -19.41
CA VAL A 544 19.07 -28.15 -19.00
C VAL A 544 19.28 -29.40 -19.85
N GLU A 545 18.22 -30.09 -20.25
CA GLU A 545 18.28 -31.25 -21.15
C GLU A 545 18.76 -30.87 -22.56
N ILE A 546 18.23 -29.78 -23.12
CA ILE A 546 18.56 -29.32 -24.48
C ILE A 546 19.95 -28.66 -24.51
N LEU A 547 20.20 -27.70 -23.62
CA LEU A 547 21.38 -26.84 -23.68
C LEU A 547 22.58 -27.46 -22.96
N GLY A 548 22.34 -28.29 -21.94
CA GLY A 548 23.36 -29.03 -21.21
C GLY A 548 24.61 -28.20 -20.89
N PRO A 549 25.81 -28.58 -21.39
CA PRO A 549 27.05 -27.85 -21.15
C PRO A 549 27.11 -26.43 -21.72
N SER A 550 26.30 -26.12 -22.74
CA SER A 550 26.28 -24.79 -23.38
C SER A 550 25.55 -23.75 -22.53
N LEU A 551 24.75 -24.16 -21.54
CA LEU A 551 24.10 -23.26 -20.59
C LEU A 551 25.12 -22.74 -19.56
N PHE A 552 25.58 -21.51 -19.77
CA PHE A 552 26.58 -20.88 -18.92
C PHE A 552 25.98 -20.25 -17.66
N HIS A 553 24.82 -19.62 -17.79
CA HIS A 553 24.12 -18.99 -16.68
C HIS A 553 22.62 -19.21 -16.80
N LEU A 554 21.97 -19.52 -15.68
CA LEU A 554 20.52 -19.56 -15.57
C LEU A 554 20.11 -18.82 -14.31
N LYS A 555 19.13 -17.93 -14.44
CA LYS A 555 18.59 -17.16 -13.33
C LYS A 555 17.09 -17.03 -13.44
N VAL A 556 16.39 -17.40 -12.37
CA VAL A 556 14.96 -17.11 -12.19
C VAL A 556 14.81 -15.82 -11.38
N PHE A 557 13.96 -14.91 -11.83
CA PHE A 557 13.68 -13.66 -11.12
C PHE A 557 12.28 -13.13 -11.44
N LYS A 558 11.76 -12.26 -10.57
CA LYS A 558 10.48 -11.57 -10.78
C LYS A 558 10.68 -10.37 -11.72
N ALA A 559 9.77 -10.21 -12.66
CA ALA A 559 9.76 -9.13 -13.63
C ALA A 559 9.72 -7.74 -12.97
N SER A 560 10.41 -6.76 -13.58
CA SER A 560 10.21 -5.34 -13.29
C SER A 560 9.25 -4.70 -14.30
N LEU A 561 8.90 -3.43 -14.07
CA LEU A 561 8.13 -2.65 -15.04
C LEU A 561 8.82 -2.55 -16.41
N GLY A 562 10.16 -2.62 -16.44
CA GLY A 562 10.90 -2.66 -17.70
C GLY A 562 10.57 -3.92 -18.50
N GLU A 563 10.63 -5.09 -17.86
CA GLU A 563 10.26 -6.37 -18.47
C GLU A 563 8.78 -6.43 -18.84
N TYR A 564 7.90 -5.82 -18.04
CA TYR A 564 6.48 -5.69 -18.39
C TYR A 564 6.29 -4.96 -19.73
N LEU A 565 6.92 -3.79 -19.89
CA LEU A 565 6.84 -3.03 -21.14
C LEU A 565 7.50 -3.74 -22.32
N GLU A 566 8.58 -4.47 -22.09
CA GLU A 566 9.28 -5.27 -23.10
C GLU A 566 8.40 -6.44 -23.58
N PHE A 567 7.73 -7.12 -22.66
CA PHE A 567 6.78 -8.20 -22.96
C PHE A 567 5.62 -7.69 -23.83
N LEU A 568 4.98 -6.59 -23.42
CA LEU A 568 3.88 -5.99 -24.19
C LEU A 568 4.28 -5.64 -25.62
N GLU A 569 5.53 -5.23 -25.84
CA GLU A 569 6.02 -4.94 -27.18
C GLU A 569 6.09 -6.17 -28.07
N ASN A 570 6.63 -7.26 -27.53
CA ASN A 570 6.92 -8.44 -28.34
C ASN A 570 5.66 -9.27 -28.59
N VAL A 571 4.73 -9.34 -27.62
CA VAL A 571 3.41 -9.94 -27.86
C VAL A 571 2.64 -9.20 -28.97
N SER A 572 2.73 -7.86 -29.01
CA SER A 572 2.08 -7.05 -30.07
C SER A 572 2.68 -7.20 -31.47
N LYS A 573 3.86 -7.84 -31.60
CA LYS A 573 4.48 -8.15 -32.90
C LYS A 573 4.13 -9.56 -33.39
N ILE A 574 3.72 -10.44 -32.47
CA ILE A 574 3.39 -11.84 -32.73
C ILE A 574 1.88 -12.01 -33.00
N SER A 575 1.06 -11.06 -32.54
CA SER A 575 -0.37 -10.92 -32.86
C SER A 575 -0.60 -10.01 -34.05
#